data_AF-A0A7L6BG45-F1
#
_entry.id   AF-A0A7L6BG45-F1
#
_cell.length_a   1.000
_cell.length_b   1.000
_cell.length_c   1.000
_cell.angle_alpha   90.00
_cell.angle_beta   90.00
_cell.angle_gamma   90.00
#
_symmetry.space_group_name_H-M   'P 1'
#
loop_
_entity.id
_entity.type
_entity.pdbx_description
1 polymer ?
#
loop_
_entity_poly.entity_id
_entity_poly.type
_entity_poly.pdbx_seq_one_letter_code
_entity_poly.pdbx_strand_id
1 'polypeptide(L)'
;MLGKKLKQVKFLTYEQMVDNLKNKNLSISDKKLAIELIKARGYYNLVNRYKNHIYNSNRHYPNHTHLTDLYLFQVMESDLQDILFQATINFEHRFKEAMAHSLSKEFGIGEADYLDPLKYKRRKRNKAISITAFLLDIAYHTDKNPTRYYRRRYDCIPPWILINNVTLGQVRMWFSIFNSKMTSTVVSEMLPIDTYPSQIIVGNSGVGSLALRQMRMKSKPGEYRDIFGFFHDQSAEEVKKLEDEYQKDFDNIINLFKNMLSIIHDFRNNLAHGNGLFDFKSNSSLLLTPLRLFASTSVITNQEFNSRFGKNDLLSFMISLILTLDKYDSLNLIKHLRDWRNNNNSTPERSNALNLFLKGLNLPTNFISRLEHINIELTHEQYRHRMQLF
;
A
#
# COMPACT_ATOMS: atom_id res chain seq x y z
N MET A 1 6.18 40.41 -10.03
CA MET A 1 6.22 39.51 -8.86
C MET A 1 7.09 40.15 -7.79
N LEU A 2 6.50 40.67 -6.72
CA LEU A 2 7.27 41.15 -5.56
C LEU A 2 7.97 39.94 -4.92
N GLY A 3 9.30 39.87 -5.04
CA GLY A 3 10.10 38.82 -4.42
C GLY A 3 9.80 38.77 -2.92
N LYS A 4 9.41 37.60 -2.41
CA LYS A 4 9.24 37.39 -0.96
C LYS A 4 10.54 37.82 -0.28
N LYS A 5 10.51 38.89 0.54
CA LYS A 5 11.63 39.29 1.39
C LYS A 5 12.10 38.08 2.18
N LEU A 6 13.32 37.62 1.90
CA LEU A 6 13.94 36.51 2.62
C LEU A 6 14.13 36.95 4.08
N LYS A 7 13.66 36.13 5.01
CA LYS A 7 13.88 36.37 6.44
C LYS A 7 15.31 35.98 6.77
N GLN A 8 16.04 36.86 7.46
CA GLN A 8 17.37 36.50 7.99
C GLN A 8 17.24 35.43 9.07
N VAL A 9 18.07 34.39 8.95
CA VAL A 9 18.20 33.33 9.95
C VAL A 9 19.07 33.88 11.09
N LYS A 10 18.58 33.79 12.33
CA LYS A 10 19.32 34.19 13.53
C LYS A 10 19.69 32.95 14.34
N PHE A 11 20.93 32.94 14.84
CA PHE A 11 21.34 31.94 15.83
C PHE A 11 20.59 32.20 17.14
N LEU A 12 20.13 31.12 17.78
CA LEU A 12 19.51 31.14 19.09
C LEU A 12 20.23 30.14 19.98
N THR A 13 20.48 30.51 21.24
CA THR A 13 20.96 29.55 22.24
C THR A 13 19.85 28.58 22.64
N TYR A 14 20.20 27.43 23.23
CA TYR A 14 19.20 26.47 23.70
C TYR A 14 18.21 27.08 24.70
N GLU A 15 18.68 27.98 25.56
CA GLU A 15 17.82 28.70 26.52
C GLU A 15 16.82 29.61 25.80
N GLN A 16 17.29 30.39 24.81
CA GLN A 16 16.43 31.24 23.98
C GLN A 16 15.42 30.42 23.17
N MET A 17 15.82 29.23 22.69
CA MET A 17 14.90 28.31 22.02
C MET A 17 13.78 27.85 22.97
N VAL A 18 14.11 27.48 24.21
CA VAL A 18 13.13 27.07 25.24
C VAL A 18 12.20 28.23 25.60
N ASP A 19 12.73 29.44 25.78
CA ASP A 19 11.91 30.61 26.14
C ASP A 19 10.96 30.99 24.98
N ASN A 20 11.39 30.83 23.72
CA ASN A 20 10.50 30.97 22.56
C ASN A 20 9.36 29.95 22.51
N LEU A 21 9.56 28.74 23.05
CA LEU A 21 8.50 27.73 23.14
C LEU A 21 7.48 28.10 24.21
N LYS A 22 7.92 28.63 25.36
CA LYS A 22 7.03 29.15 26.41
C LYS A 22 6.14 30.27 25.88
N ASN A 23 6.71 31.19 25.10
CA ASN A 23 5.97 32.29 24.46
C ASN A 23 4.89 31.80 23.48
N LYS A 24 4.94 30.53 23.04
CA LYS A 24 3.96 29.91 22.14
C LYS A 24 2.96 29.01 22.88
N ASN A 25 2.83 29.17 24.19
CA ASN A 25 1.99 28.37 25.09
C ASN A 25 2.40 26.89 25.20
N LEU A 26 3.65 26.53 24.91
CA LEU A 26 4.14 25.19 25.22
C LEU A 26 4.48 25.11 26.72
N SER A 27 3.87 24.15 27.41
CA SER A 27 4.15 23.90 28.83
C SER A 27 5.51 23.22 28.98
N ILE A 28 6.37 23.81 29.82
CA ILE A 28 7.72 23.31 30.09
C ILE A 28 7.89 23.20 31.59
N SER A 29 7.71 21.97 32.10
CA SER A 29 7.80 21.66 33.52
C SER A 29 9.23 21.76 34.05
N ASP A 30 10.22 21.29 33.27
CA ASP A 30 11.64 21.37 33.61
C ASP A 30 12.46 21.95 32.45
N LYS A 31 13.11 23.09 32.69
CA LYS A 31 13.97 23.78 31.71
C LYS A 31 15.23 22.96 31.39
N LYS A 32 15.80 22.22 32.35
CA LYS A 32 17.00 21.40 32.12
C LYS A 32 16.69 20.24 31.19
N LEU A 33 15.66 19.45 31.51
CA LEU A 33 15.17 18.37 30.67
C LEU A 33 14.83 18.87 29.25
N ALA A 34 14.19 20.03 29.13
CA ALA A 34 13.88 20.62 27.83
C ALA A 34 15.13 20.91 26.99
N ILE A 35 16.18 21.46 27.61
CA ILE A 35 17.46 21.72 26.94
C ILE A 35 18.13 20.39 26.52
N GLU A 36 18.09 19.37 27.37
CA GLU A 36 18.64 18.04 27.06
C GLU A 36 17.92 17.40 25.86
N LEU A 37 16.58 17.44 25.82
CA LEU A 37 15.79 16.93 24.71
C LEU A 37 16.10 17.65 23.40
N ILE A 38 16.20 18.99 23.43
CA ILE A 38 16.54 19.79 22.25
C ILE A 38 17.97 19.51 21.78
N LYS A 39 18.93 19.34 22.70
CA LYS A 39 20.31 18.95 22.36
C LYS A 39 20.35 17.57 21.70
N ALA A 40 19.63 16.60 22.24
CA ALA A 40 19.65 15.22 21.76
C ALA A 40 18.95 15.02 20.41
N ARG A 41 17.81 15.69 20.18
CA ARG A 41 16.96 15.46 18.99
C ARG A 41 17.05 16.57 17.95
N GLY A 42 17.54 17.75 18.33
CA GLY A 42 17.54 18.96 17.52
C GLY A 42 16.19 19.66 17.52
N TYR A 43 16.21 21.00 17.62
CA TYR A 43 14.99 21.83 17.66
C TYR A 43 14.10 21.62 16.43
N TYR A 44 14.70 21.43 15.24
CA TYR A 44 13.92 21.23 14.02
C TYR A 44 13.09 19.94 14.09
N ASN A 45 13.73 18.82 14.43
CA ASN A 45 13.07 17.51 14.43
C ASN A 45 12.03 17.39 15.55
N LEU A 46 12.32 17.96 16.73
CA LEU A 46 11.43 17.86 17.88
C LEU A 46 10.25 18.84 17.80
N VAL A 47 10.47 20.04 17.27
CA VAL A 47 9.46 21.13 17.31
C VAL A 47 8.95 21.45 15.92
N ASN A 48 9.84 21.83 14.99
CA ASN A 48 9.42 22.35 13.70
C ASN A 48 8.72 21.31 12.83
N ARG A 49 9.05 20.03 13.00
CA ARG A 49 8.43 18.91 12.30
C ARG A 49 6.94 18.79 12.61
N TYR A 50 6.56 18.91 13.90
CA TYR A 50 5.19 18.64 14.34
C TYR A 50 4.33 19.89 14.51
N LYS A 51 4.94 21.07 14.73
CA LYS A 51 4.22 22.29 15.12
C LYS A 51 3.04 22.65 14.20
N ASN A 52 3.17 22.45 12.88
CA ASN A 52 2.14 22.86 11.92
C ASN A 52 0.87 21.99 12.02
N HIS A 53 0.98 20.77 12.55
CA HIS A 53 -0.13 19.83 12.71
C HIS A 53 -0.87 20.00 14.03
N ILE A 54 -0.27 20.72 14.98
CA ILE A 54 -0.77 20.87 16.35
C ILE A 54 -1.24 22.31 16.60
N TYR A 55 -0.62 23.28 15.94
CA TYR A 55 -0.95 24.70 16.12
C TYR A 55 -2.42 24.98 15.85
N ASN A 56 -3.02 25.76 16.75
CA ASN A 56 -4.30 26.40 16.51
C ASN A 56 -4.13 27.50 15.43
N SER A 57 -5.25 28.07 14.95
CA SER A 57 -5.27 29.13 13.92
C SER A 57 -4.32 30.31 14.21
N ASN A 58 -4.06 30.58 15.50
CA ASN A 58 -3.18 31.65 15.97
C ASN A 58 -1.68 31.24 16.07
N ARG A 59 -1.27 30.07 15.57
CA ARG A 59 0.12 29.54 15.64
C ARG A 59 0.66 29.33 17.08
N HIS A 60 -0.24 29.02 18.00
CA HIS A 60 0.08 28.65 19.39
C HIS A 60 -0.27 27.17 19.61
N TYR A 61 0.43 26.53 20.55
CA TYR A 61 0.08 25.17 20.97
C TYR A 61 -1.24 25.18 21.76
N PRO A 62 -2.05 24.11 21.67
CA PRO A 62 -3.22 23.93 22.52
C PRO A 62 -2.83 23.99 24.00
N ASN A 63 -3.76 24.46 24.84
CA ASN A 63 -3.55 24.53 26.28
C ASN A 63 -3.16 23.15 26.83
N HIS A 64 -2.22 23.13 27.78
CA HIS A 64 -1.67 21.91 28.38
C HIS A 64 -0.90 20.98 27.43
N THR A 65 -0.39 21.49 26.30
CA THR A 65 0.59 20.75 25.48
C THR A 65 1.97 20.87 26.12
N HIS A 66 2.59 19.76 26.48
CA HIS A 66 3.93 19.72 27.06
C HIS A 66 5.00 19.44 26.01
N LEU A 67 6.23 19.89 26.24
CA LEU A 67 7.37 19.53 25.38
C LEU A 67 7.59 18.00 25.32
N THR A 68 7.30 17.30 26.40
CA THR A 68 7.34 15.84 26.47
C THR A 68 6.38 15.17 25.50
N ASP A 69 5.26 15.81 25.17
CA ASP A 69 4.30 15.29 24.18
C ASP A 69 4.94 15.27 22.78
N LEU A 70 5.69 16.31 22.43
CA LEU A 70 6.42 16.35 21.15
C LEU A 70 7.49 15.26 21.06
N TYR A 71 8.12 14.93 22.19
CA TYR A 71 9.03 13.78 22.26
C TYR A 71 8.26 12.47 22.06
N LEU A 72 7.10 12.30 22.71
CA LEU A 72 6.24 11.14 22.52
C LEU A 72 5.78 11.00 21.07
N PHE A 73 5.53 12.09 20.35
CA PHE A 73 5.14 12.04 18.93
C PHE A 73 6.24 11.45 18.07
N GLN A 74 7.50 11.79 18.34
CA GLN A 74 8.63 11.22 17.62
C GLN A 74 8.74 9.72 17.87
N VAL A 75 8.54 9.27 19.11
CA VAL A 75 8.54 7.84 19.46
C VAL A 75 7.37 7.13 18.76
N MET A 76 6.16 7.65 18.90
CA MET A 76 4.95 7.11 18.26
C MET A 76 5.09 7.01 16.74
N GLU A 77 5.64 8.04 16.10
CA GLU A 77 5.90 8.07 14.66
C GLU A 77 6.92 7.03 14.25
N SER A 78 8.04 6.91 14.97
CA SER A 78 9.09 5.92 14.68
C SER A 78 8.53 4.50 14.77
N ASP A 79 7.84 4.17 15.86
CA ASP A 79 7.25 2.84 16.05
C ASP A 79 6.23 2.52 14.95
N LEU A 80 5.39 3.49 14.58
CA LEU A 80 4.41 3.33 13.51
C LEU A 80 5.08 3.20 12.14
N GLN A 81 6.16 3.96 11.88
CA GLN A 81 6.96 3.84 10.66
C GLN A 81 7.55 2.44 10.54
N ASP A 82 8.10 1.89 11.61
CA ASP A 82 8.69 0.56 11.61
C ASP A 82 7.65 -0.53 11.31
N ILE A 83 6.48 -0.47 11.94
CA ILE A 83 5.36 -1.41 11.68
C ILE A 83 4.95 -1.36 10.20
N LEU A 84 4.72 -0.15 9.67
CA LEU A 84 4.30 0.05 8.29
C LEU A 84 5.40 -0.31 7.29
N PHE A 85 6.66 -0.10 7.67
CA PHE A 85 7.81 -0.43 6.86
C PHE A 85 7.97 -1.94 6.71
N GLN A 86 7.86 -2.71 7.80
CA GLN A 86 7.90 -4.18 7.74
C GLN A 86 6.78 -4.74 6.85
N ALA A 87 5.55 -4.23 7.00
CA ALA A 87 4.43 -4.60 6.12
C ALA A 87 4.71 -4.27 4.65
N THR A 88 5.39 -3.16 4.36
CA THR A 88 5.78 -2.80 2.99
C THR A 88 6.79 -3.78 2.39
N ILE A 89 7.74 -4.27 3.20
CA ILE A 89 8.73 -5.28 2.77
C ILE A 89 8.02 -6.60 2.45
N ASN A 90 7.09 -7.03 3.30
CA ASN A 90 6.32 -8.25 3.06
C ASN A 90 5.49 -8.16 1.77
N PHE A 91 4.84 -7.01 1.54
CA PHE A 91 4.17 -6.74 0.27
C PHE A 91 5.15 -6.83 -0.92
N GLU A 92 6.34 -6.23 -0.81
CA GLU A 92 7.35 -6.27 -1.87
C GLU A 92 7.78 -7.72 -2.19
N HIS A 93 8.01 -8.55 -1.17
CA HIS A 93 8.32 -9.96 -1.36
C HIS A 93 7.20 -10.72 -2.07
N ARG A 94 5.96 -10.59 -1.58
CA ARG A 94 4.78 -11.25 -2.20
C ARG A 94 4.58 -10.81 -3.65
N PHE A 95 4.71 -9.50 -3.91
CA PHE A 95 4.54 -8.95 -5.24
C PHE A 95 5.61 -9.45 -6.22
N LYS A 96 6.87 -9.53 -5.77
CA LYS A 96 7.98 -10.09 -6.55
C LYS A 96 7.72 -11.57 -6.87
N GLU A 97 7.29 -12.35 -5.89
CA GLU A 97 7.00 -13.77 -6.08
C GLU A 97 5.86 -13.98 -7.10
N ALA A 98 4.75 -13.25 -6.95
CA ALA A 98 3.63 -13.30 -7.90
C ALA A 98 4.08 -12.96 -9.34
N MET A 99 4.95 -11.96 -9.49
CA MET A 99 5.52 -11.61 -10.79
C MET A 99 6.46 -12.70 -11.34
N ALA A 100 7.35 -13.24 -10.52
CA ALA A 100 8.29 -14.27 -10.91
C ALA A 100 7.57 -15.56 -11.36
N HIS A 101 6.55 -15.98 -10.61
CA HIS A 101 5.69 -17.10 -10.98
C HIS A 101 4.97 -16.82 -12.32
N SER A 102 4.37 -15.63 -12.50
CA SER A 102 3.70 -15.27 -13.75
C SER A 102 4.65 -15.20 -14.95
N LEU A 103 5.89 -14.73 -14.77
CA LEU A 103 6.92 -14.68 -15.82
C LEU A 103 7.32 -16.10 -16.23
N SER A 104 7.62 -16.94 -15.25
CA SER A 104 8.06 -18.32 -15.47
C SER A 104 6.98 -19.15 -16.18
N LYS A 105 5.71 -18.96 -15.81
CA LYS A 105 4.58 -19.67 -16.41
C LYS A 105 4.33 -19.28 -17.86
N GLU A 106 4.50 -18.01 -18.23
CA GLU A 106 4.15 -17.52 -19.57
C GLU A 106 5.33 -17.51 -20.54
N PHE A 107 6.54 -17.23 -20.06
CA PHE A 107 7.72 -17.07 -20.91
C PHE A 107 8.78 -18.15 -20.69
N GLY A 108 8.75 -18.87 -19.57
CA GLY A 108 9.80 -19.82 -19.20
C GLY A 108 10.86 -19.22 -18.29
N ILE A 109 11.94 -19.97 -18.08
CA ILE A 109 12.94 -19.70 -17.04
C ILE A 109 14.15 -18.94 -17.57
N GLY A 110 14.47 -19.05 -18.86
CA GLY A 110 15.67 -18.47 -19.45
C GLY A 110 15.59 -16.95 -19.64
N GLU A 111 16.71 -16.25 -19.40
CA GLU A 111 16.82 -14.79 -19.49
C GLU A 111 16.44 -14.28 -20.88
N ALA A 112 16.89 -14.99 -21.93
CA ALA A 112 16.56 -14.67 -23.32
C ALA A 112 15.06 -14.73 -23.58
N ASP A 113 14.31 -15.54 -22.83
CA ASP A 113 12.88 -15.68 -23.01
C ASP A 113 12.08 -14.61 -22.30
N TYR A 114 12.27 -14.46 -20.99
CA TYR A 114 11.45 -13.55 -20.20
C TYR A 114 11.95 -12.10 -20.26
N LEU A 115 13.17 -11.84 -20.73
CA LEU A 115 13.69 -10.49 -21.00
C LEU A 115 13.61 -10.08 -22.47
N ASP A 116 12.93 -10.85 -23.33
CA ASP A 116 12.65 -10.43 -24.70
C ASP A 116 11.60 -9.29 -24.72
N PRO A 117 11.98 -8.06 -25.13
CA PRO A 117 11.04 -6.93 -25.18
C PRO A 117 9.88 -7.13 -26.16
N LEU A 118 10.00 -8.06 -27.12
CA LEU A 118 8.97 -8.34 -28.13
C LEU A 118 7.78 -9.14 -27.58
N LYS A 119 7.98 -9.92 -26.52
CA LYS A 119 6.92 -10.72 -25.86
C LYS A 119 6.00 -9.87 -24.96
N TYR A 120 6.34 -8.61 -24.70
CA TYR A 120 5.55 -7.67 -23.91
C TYR A 120 4.55 -6.87 -24.77
N LYS A 121 3.76 -5.99 -24.13
CA LYS A 121 2.74 -5.17 -24.82
C LYS A 121 3.36 -4.36 -25.96
N ARG A 122 2.93 -4.62 -27.21
CA ARG A 122 3.38 -3.90 -28.43
C ARG A 122 3.29 -2.38 -28.30
N ARG A 123 2.21 -1.84 -27.72
CA ARG A 123 2.03 -0.38 -27.49
C ARG A 123 3.07 0.25 -26.55
N LYS A 124 3.81 -0.56 -25.79
CA LYS A 124 4.83 -0.13 -24.82
C LYS A 124 6.24 -0.59 -25.21
N ARG A 125 6.48 -0.92 -26.48
CA ARG A 125 7.74 -1.52 -26.95
C ARG A 125 9.00 -0.72 -26.58
N ASN A 126 9.01 0.60 -26.76
CA ASN A 126 10.16 1.44 -26.39
C ASN A 126 10.45 1.38 -24.89
N LYS A 127 9.40 1.39 -24.06
CA LYS A 127 9.51 1.24 -22.61
C LYS A 127 10.00 -0.17 -22.24
N ALA A 128 9.50 -1.20 -22.94
CA ALA A 128 9.93 -2.58 -22.74
C ALA A 128 11.42 -2.75 -23.06
N ILE A 129 11.91 -2.22 -24.17
CA ILE A 129 13.34 -2.24 -24.56
C ILE A 129 14.20 -1.62 -23.45
N SER A 130 13.84 -0.43 -22.97
CA SER A 130 14.59 0.23 -21.90
C SER A 130 14.58 -0.58 -20.60
N ILE A 131 13.43 -1.17 -20.25
CA ILE A 131 13.29 -1.97 -19.02
C ILE A 131 14.10 -3.26 -19.11
N THR A 132 13.93 -4.02 -20.18
CA THR A 132 14.64 -5.29 -20.35
C THR A 132 16.13 -5.08 -20.49
N ALA A 133 16.59 -3.99 -21.10
CA ALA A 133 18.01 -3.64 -21.16
C ALA A 133 18.64 -3.46 -19.78
N PHE A 134 18.02 -2.70 -18.87
CA PHE A 134 18.59 -2.57 -17.51
C PHE A 134 18.44 -3.86 -16.69
N LEU A 135 17.41 -4.67 -16.93
CA LEU A 135 17.26 -5.98 -16.26
C LEU A 135 18.32 -6.97 -16.73
N LEU A 136 18.67 -6.96 -18.02
CA LEU A 136 19.80 -7.71 -18.57
C LEU A 136 21.12 -7.24 -17.96
N ASP A 137 21.30 -5.93 -17.81
CA ASP A 137 22.46 -5.38 -17.12
C ASP A 137 22.59 -5.91 -15.67
N ILE A 138 21.48 -5.93 -14.92
CA ILE A 138 21.45 -6.54 -13.59
C ILE A 138 21.80 -8.04 -13.67
N ALA A 139 21.21 -8.79 -14.61
CA ALA A 139 21.46 -10.23 -14.76
C ALA A 139 22.95 -10.53 -15.00
N TYR A 140 23.60 -9.82 -15.92
CA TYR A 140 24.96 -10.11 -16.37
C TYR A 140 26.07 -9.39 -15.59
N HIS A 141 25.79 -8.24 -14.98
CA HIS A 141 26.83 -7.41 -14.35
C HIS A 141 26.68 -7.22 -12.84
N THR A 142 25.54 -7.59 -12.22
CA THR A 142 25.42 -7.42 -10.77
C THR A 142 26.41 -8.29 -9.99
N ASP A 143 26.96 -7.73 -8.92
CA ASP A 143 27.80 -8.46 -7.95
C ASP A 143 27.02 -8.96 -6.73
N LYS A 144 25.72 -8.68 -6.67
CA LYS A 144 24.87 -9.06 -5.54
C LYS A 144 24.35 -10.50 -5.70
N ASN A 145 24.34 -11.24 -4.61
CA ASN A 145 23.63 -12.52 -4.53
C ASN A 145 22.12 -12.28 -4.37
N PRO A 146 21.24 -13.17 -4.87
CA PRO A 146 21.55 -14.50 -5.42
C PRO A 146 21.95 -14.53 -6.91
N THR A 147 21.71 -13.47 -7.68
CA THR A 147 21.95 -13.45 -9.14
C THR A 147 23.40 -13.79 -9.52
N ARG A 148 24.39 -13.21 -8.83
CA ARG A 148 25.81 -13.51 -9.08
C ARG A 148 26.15 -15.00 -8.89
N TYR A 149 25.57 -15.63 -7.87
CA TYR A 149 25.78 -17.05 -7.60
C TYR A 149 25.19 -17.90 -8.72
N TYR A 150 23.96 -17.60 -9.16
CA TYR A 150 23.30 -18.33 -10.24
C TYR A 150 24.06 -18.20 -11.57
N ARG A 151 24.47 -16.99 -11.93
CA ARG A 151 25.27 -16.71 -13.14
C ARG A 151 26.57 -17.54 -13.23
N ARG A 152 27.14 -17.93 -12.09
CA ARG A 152 28.42 -18.67 -12.02
C ARG A 152 28.25 -20.18 -11.92
N ARG A 153 27.07 -20.68 -11.52
CA ARG A 153 26.87 -22.08 -11.09
C ARG A 153 25.77 -22.81 -11.87
N TYR A 154 24.88 -22.09 -12.53
CA TYR A 154 23.73 -22.64 -13.25
C TYR A 154 23.75 -22.19 -14.71
N ASP A 155 22.94 -22.84 -15.52
CA ASP A 155 22.76 -22.61 -16.95
C ASP A 155 21.98 -21.33 -17.26
N CYS A 156 21.10 -20.92 -16.34
CA CYS A 156 20.27 -19.72 -16.47
C CYS A 156 20.04 -19.04 -15.12
N ILE A 157 19.59 -17.80 -15.18
CA ILE A 157 19.10 -17.00 -14.05
C ILE A 157 17.57 -16.96 -14.14
N PRO A 158 16.85 -17.72 -13.30
CA PRO A 158 15.40 -17.67 -13.28
C PRO A 158 14.81 -16.31 -12.88
N PRO A 159 13.53 -16.02 -13.23
CA PRO A 159 12.84 -14.80 -12.80
C PRO A 159 12.86 -14.59 -11.28
N TRP A 160 12.61 -15.63 -10.47
CA TRP A 160 12.59 -15.55 -9.00
C TRP A 160 13.97 -15.29 -8.40
N ILE A 161 15.06 -15.57 -9.13
CA ILE A 161 16.41 -15.22 -8.72
C ILE A 161 16.75 -13.79 -9.11
N LEU A 162 16.49 -13.41 -10.36
CA LEU A 162 16.79 -12.06 -10.85
C LEU A 162 16.06 -11.00 -10.02
N ILE A 163 14.79 -11.22 -9.73
CA ILE A 163 13.92 -10.21 -9.13
C ILE A 163 14.34 -9.82 -7.70
N ASN A 164 15.11 -10.67 -7.00
CA ASN A 164 15.65 -10.36 -5.68
C ASN A 164 16.66 -9.20 -5.71
N ASN A 165 17.35 -9.00 -6.84
CA ASN A 165 18.30 -7.90 -7.02
C ASN A 165 17.66 -6.64 -7.62
N VAL A 166 16.34 -6.64 -7.84
CA VAL A 166 15.57 -5.55 -8.44
C VAL A 166 14.83 -4.78 -7.34
N THR A 167 14.84 -3.45 -7.37
CA THR A 167 14.13 -2.61 -6.39
C THR A 167 12.62 -2.58 -6.64
N LEU A 168 11.79 -2.30 -5.61
CA LEU A 168 10.33 -2.13 -5.78
C LEU A 168 9.96 -1.18 -6.94
N GLY A 169 10.70 -0.08 -7.10
CA GLY A 169 10.49 0.87 -8.20
C GLY A 169 10.72 0.24 -9.58
N GLN A 170 11.79 -0.54 -9.72
CA GLN A 170 12.09 -1.28 -10.96
C GLN A 170 11.09 -2.40 -11.22
N VAL A 171 10.69 -3.15 -10.18
CA VAL A 171 9.65 -4.18 -10.29
C VAL A 171 8.32 -3.58 -10.73
N ARG A 172 7.91 -2.42 -10.17
CA ARG A 172 6.73 -1.67 -10.62
C ARG A 172 6.83 -1.27 -12.09
N MET A 173 8.01 -0.81 -12.54
CA MET A 173 8.23 -0.49 -13.95
C MET A 173 8.08 -1.74 -14.83
N TRP A 174 8.65 -2.86 -14.41
CA TRP A 174 8.56 -4.14 -15.12
C TRP A 174 7.12 -4.66 -15.20
N PHE A 175 6.36 -4.60 -14.10
CA PHE A 175 4.93 -4.92 -14.10
C PHE A 175 4.14 -4.07 -15.10
N SER A 176 4.53 -2.80 -15.28
CA SER A 176 3.82 -1.88 -16.17
C SER A 176 3.85 -2.27 -17.66
N ILE A 177 4.76 -3.16 -18.08
CA ILE A 177 4.86 -3.64 -19.47
C ILE A 177 4.22 -5.02 -19.70
N PHE A 178 3.80 -5.72 -18.64
CA PHE A 178 3.16 -7.04 -18.70
C PHE A 178 1.96 -7.03 -19.64
N ASN A 179 1.73 -8.14 -20.35
CA ASN A 179 0.52 -8.35 -21.16
C ASN A 179 -0.72 -8.48 -20.25
N SER A 180 -1.93 -8.44 -20.83
CA SER A 180 -3.17 -8.47 -20.04
C SER A 180 -3.31 -9.75 -19.22
N LYS A 181 -2.95 -10.91 -19.79
CA LYS A 181 -3.02 -12.23 -19.12
C LYS A 181 -2.13 -12.30 -17.86
N MET A 182 -0.88 -11.87 -17.98
CA MET A 182 0.06 -11.79 -16.84
C MET A 182 -0.41 -10.77 -15.80
N THR A 183 -0.88 -9.60 -16.26
CA THR A 183 -1.40 -8.56 -15.36
C THR A 183 -2.54 -9.13 -14.52
N SER A 184 -3.50 -9.81 -15.16
CA SER A 184 -4.63 -10.44 -14.48
C SER A 184 -4.19 -11.50 -13.48
N THR A 185 -3.21 -12.34 -13.85
CA THR A 185 -2.69 -13.40 -12.98
C THR A 185 -2.07 -12.84 -11.71
N VAL A 186 -1.23 -11.81 -11.83
CA VAL A 186 -0.61 -11.16 -10.66
C VAL A 186 -1.67 -10.48 -9.79
N VAL A 187 -2.64 -9.77 -10.40
CA VAL A 187 -3.70 -9.09 -9.65
C VAL A 187 -4.60 -10.07 -8.90
N SER A 188 -4.93 -11.22 -9.51
CA SER A 188 -5.72 -12.26 -8.83
C SER A 188 -4.97 -12.94 -7.70
N GLU A 189 -3.64 -13.02 -7.79
CA GLU A 189 -2.80 -13.59 -6.73
C GLU A 189 -2.63 -12.61 -5.56
N MET A 190 -2.66 -11.30 -5.83
CA MET A 190 -2.40 -10.25 -4.84
C MET A 190 -3.64 -9.75 -4.09
N LEU A 191 -4.84 -9.96 -4.65
CA LEU A 191 -6.10 -9.47 -4.07
C LEU A 191 -7.04 -10.65 -3.76
N PRO A 192 -7.88 -10.54 -2.70
CA PRO A 192 -8.85 -11.57 -2.35
C PRO A 192 -10.06 -11.55 -3.31
N ILE A 193 -9.86 -11.86 -4.60
CA ILE A 193 -10.93 -11.85 -5.61
C ILE A 193 -11.84 -13.07 -5.43
N ASP A 194 -11.27 -14.21 -5.02
CA ASP A 194 -11.99 -15.49 -4.89
C ASP A 194 -12.94 -15.54 -3.69
N THR A 195 -12.86 -14.57 -2.77
CA THR A 195 -13.80 -14.43 -1.65
C THR A 195 -15.10 -13.71 -2.05
N TYR A 196 -15.17 -13.12 -3.24
CA TYR A 196 -16.32 -12.36 -3.75
C TYR A 196 -17.06 -12.90 -4.98
N PRO A 197 -17.06 -14.21 -5.29
CA PRO A 197 -17.53 -14.62 -6.60
C PRO A 197 -19.02 -14.38 -6.85
N SER A 198 -19.81 -14.31 -5.78
CA SER A 198 -21.25 -14.02 -5.81
C SER A 198 -21.58 -12.53 -5.95
N GLN A 199 -20.61 -11.64 -5.70
CA GLN A 199 -20.78 -10.17 -5.82
C GLN A 199 -20.21 -9.60 -7.11
N ILE A 200 -19.37 -10.37 -7.81
CA ILE A 200 -18.94 -10.05 -9.17
C ILE A 200 -20.13 -10.37 -10.10
N ILE A 201 -21.05 -9.40 -10.12
CA ILE A 201 -22.29 -9.21 -10.91
C ILE A 201 -23.30 -10.37 -10.90
N VAL A 202 -24.46 -10.11 -10.29
CA VAL A 202 -25.71 -10.84 -10.54
C VAL A 202 -26.46 -10.09 -11.64
N GLY A 203 -26.43 -10.62 -12.86
CA GLY A 203 -27.47 -10.34 -13.85
C GLY A 203 -28.79 -11.01 -13.44
N ASN A 204 -29.90 -10.68 -14.12
CA ASN A 204 -31.26 -11.17 -13.81
C ASN A 204 -31.41 -12.71 -13.74
N SER A 205 -30.42 -13.49 -14.17
CA SER A 205 -30.42 -14.96 -14.20
C SER A 205 -29.71 -15.64 -13.01
N GLY A 206 -29.12 -14.91 -12.06
CA GLY A 206 -28.47 -15.53 -10.89
C GLY A 206 -27.17 -16.31 -11.19
N VAL A 207 -26.68 -16.27 -12.44
CA VAL A 207 -25.41 -16.91 -12.83
C VAL A 207 -24.25 -16.05 -12.33
N GLY A 208 -23.60 -16.48 -11.25
CA GLY A 208 -22.41 -15.81 -10.74
C GLY A 208 -21.23 -15.93 -11.71
N SER A 209 -20.47 -14.84 -11.88
CA SER A 209 -19.23 -14.77 -12.70
C SER A 209 -18.16 -15.82 -12.39
N LEU A 210 -18.26 -16.51 -11.24
CA LEU A 210 -17.47 -17.70 -10.90
C LEU A 210 -17.62 -18.80 -11.96
N ALA A 211 -18.83 -19.00 -12.50
CA ALA A 211 -19.11 -19.95 -13.57
C ALA A 211 -18.33 -19.57 -14.85
N LEU A 212 -18.36 -18.30 -15.25
CA LEU A 212 -17.62 -17.78 -16.41
C LEU A 212 -16.09 -17.90 -16.24
N ARG A 213 -15.56 -17.61 -15.04
CA ARG A 213 -14.13 -17.75 -14.75
C ARG A 213 -13.66 -19.21 -14.72
N GLN A 214 -14.45 -20.13 -14.14
CA GLN A 214 -14.15 -21.56 -14.17
C GLN A 214 -14.24 -22.15 -15.58
N MET A 215 -15.15 -21.65 -16.42
CA MET A 215 -15.24 -22.00 -17.84
C MET A 215 -14.00 -21.53 -18.61
N ARG A 216 -13.58 -20.26 -18.45
CA ARG A 216 -12.40 -19.69 -19.14
C ARG A 216 -11.06 -20.35 -18.78
N MET A 217 -10.93 -20.90 -17.57
CA MET A 217 -9.74 -21.65 -17.14
C MET A 217 -9.67 -23.05 -17.76
N LYS A 218 -10.80 -23.62 -18.21
CA LYS A 218 -10.87 -24.97 -18.79
C LYS A 218 -10.98 -24.99 -20.32
N SER A 219 -11.34 -23.89 -20.98
CA SER A 219 -11.49 -23.84 -22.43
C SER A 219 -10.78 -22.65 -23.07
N LYS A 220 -10.42 -22.81 -24.36
CA LYS A 220 -9.81 -21.74 -25.17
C LYS A 220 -10.76 -20.53 -25.24
N PRO A 221 -10.25 -19.31 -25.49
CA PRO A 221 -11.10 -18.15 -25.74
C PRO A 221 -12.13 -18.46 -26.84
N GLY A 222 -13.42 -18.39 -26.52
CA GLY A 222 -14.52 -18.61 -27.47
C GLY A 222 -15.21 -20.00 -27.41
N GLU A 223 -14.71 -20.96 -26.64
CA GLU A 223 -15.41 -22.23 -26.39
C GLU A 223 -16.04 -22.22 -24.99
N TYR A 224 -17.35 -22.02 -24.91
CA TYR A 224 -18.09 -22.16 -23.65
C TYR A 224 -18.49 -23.62 -23.51
N ARG A 225 -17.97 -24.32 -22.50
CA ARG A 225 -18.62 -25.52 -22.00
C ARG A 225 -19.47 -25.12 -20.81
N ASP A 226 -20.77 -25.15 -21.01
CA ASP A 226 -21.73 -24.99 -19.93
C ASP A 226 -21.69 -26.21 -19.01
N ILE A 227 -20.71 -26.24 -18.10
CA ILE A 227 -20.44 -27.36 -17.18
C ILE A 227 -21.66 -27.65 -16.28
N PHE A 228 -22.56 -26.68 -16.11
CA PHE A 228 -23.67 -26.74 -15.16
C PHE A 228 -25.06 -26.55 -15.78
N GLY A 229 -25.18 -26.36 -17.10
CA GLY A 229 -26.46 -26.13 -17.77
C GLY A 229 -27.06 -24.73 -17.55
N PHE A 230 -26.30 -23.75 -17.06
CA PHE A 230 -26.79 -22.41 -16.70
C PHE A 230 -27.00 -21.47 -17.89
N PHE A 231 -26.40 -21.77 -19.05
CA PHE A 231 -26.46 -20.93 -20.24
C PHE A 231 -27.32 -21.53 -21.35
N HIS A 232 -28.01 -22.65 -21.09
CA HIS A 232 -28.85 -23.34 -22.07
C HIS A 232 -29.95 -22.47 -22.69
N ASP A 233 -30.40 -21.43 -21.98
CA ASP A 233 -31.47 -20.52 -22.41
C ASP A 233 -31.00 -19.09 -22.77
N GLN A 234 -29.69 -18.79 -22.73
CA GLN A 234 -29.18 -17.45 -23.02
C GLN A 234 -28.70 -17.32 -24.47
N SER A 235 -29.09 -16.21 -25.11
CA SER A 235 -28.59 -15.87 -26.44
C SER A 235 -27.10 -15.54 -26.42
N ALA A 236 -26.41 -15.76 -27.55
CA ALA A 236 -25.00 -15.41 -27.69
C ALA A 236 -24.71 -13.92 -27.42
N GLU A 237 -25.69 -13.04 -27.65
CA GLU A 237 -25.60 -11.61 -27.34
C GLU A 237 -25.65 -11.32 -25.84
N GLU A 238 -26.45 -12.04 -25.07
CA GLU A 238 -26.53 -11.91 -23.62
C GLU A 238 -25.26 -12.40 -22.95
N VAL A 239 -24.72 -13.54 -23.39
CA VAL A 239 -23.42 -14.05 -22.91
C VAL A 239 -22.32 -13.02 -23.17
N LYS A 240 -22.27 -12.44 -24.38
CA LYS A 240 -21.27 -11.43 -24.72
C LYS A 240 -21.39 -10.16 -23.88
N LYS A 241 -22.61 -9.67 -23.59
CA LYS A 241 -22.82 -8.52 -22.70
C LYS A 241 -22.29 -8.78 -21.29
N LEU A 242 -22.57 -9.97 -20.75
CA LEU A 242 -22.07 -10.38 -19.43
C LEU A 242 -20.53 -10.44 -19.41
N GLU A 243 -19.91 -10.91 -20.49
CA GLU A 243 -18.45 -10.91 -20.61
C GLU A 243 -17.83 -9.52 -20.66
N ASP A 244 -18.42 -8.61 -21.43
CA ASP A 244 -17.95 -7.23 -21.55
C ASP A 244 -18.06 -6.50 -20.21
N GLU A 245 -19.16 -6.71 -19.46
CA GLU A 245 -19.34 -6.19 -18.11
C GLU A 245 -18.31 -6.75 -17.13
N TYR A 246 -18.10 -8.08 -17.13
CA TYR A 246 -17.09 -8.73 -16.30
C TYR A 246 -15.69 -8.18 -16.59
N GLN A 247 -15.32 -8.05 -17.87
CA GLN A 247 -14.00 -7.56 -18.26
C GLN A 247 -13.79 -6.11 -17.81
N LYS A 248 -14.82 -5.27 -17.91
CA LYS A 248 -14.80 -3.89 -17.43
C LYS A 248 -14.59 -3.82 -15.91
N ASP A 249 -15.29 -4.64 -15.15
CA ASP A 249 -15.12 -4.70 -13.70
C ASP A 249 -13.75 -5.21 -13.29
N PHE A 250 -13.24 -6.23 -13.98
CA PHE A 250 -11.89 -6.72 -13.73
C PHE A 250 -10.83 -5.66 -14.09
N ASP A 251 -11.02 -4.90 -15.17
CA ASP A 251 -10.14 -3.78 -15.51
C ASP A 251 -10.16 -2.67 -14.44
N ASN A 252 -11.31 -2.42 -13.81
CA ASN A 252 -11.42 -1.52 -12.66
C ASN A 252 -10.62 -2.03 -11.46
N ILE A 253 -10.64 -3.35 -11.18
CA ILE A 253 -9.83 -3.98 -10.12
C ILE A 253 -8.34 -3.87 -10.46
N ILE A 254 -7.93 -4.13 -11.70
CA ILE A 254 -6.53 -3.94 -12.14
C ILE A 254 -6.09 -2.49 -11.92
N ASN A 255 -6.94 -1.52 -12.25
CA ASN A 255 -6.62 -0.10 -12.06
C ASN A 255 -6.54 0.28 -10.58
N LEU A 256 -7.43 -0.27 -9.74
CA LEU A 256 -7.33 -0.14 -8.29
C LEU A 256 -5.99 -0.68 -7.77
N PHE A 257 -5.60 -1.88 -8.18
CA PHE A 257 -4.32 -2.48 -7.78
C PHE A 257 -3.11 -1.64 -8.21
N LYS A 258 -3.10 -1.11 -9.44
CA LYS A 258 -2.02 -0.22 -9.90
C LYS A 258 -1.93 1.04 -9.04
N ASN A 259 -3.05 1.58 -8.60
CA ASN A 259 -3.08 2.75 -7.72
C ASN A 259 -2.55 2.38 -6.32
N MET A 260 -2.94 1.23 -5.77
CA MET A 260 -2.40 0.69 -4.51
C MET A 260 -0.87 0.51 -4.58
N LEU A 261 -0.37 -0.17 -5.62
CA LEU A 261 1.07 -0.36 -5.87
C LEU A 261 1.82 0.98 -5.94
N SER A 262 1.19 2.01 -6.52
CA SER A 262 1.77 3.34 -6.63
C SER A 262 1.78 4.07 -5.28
N ILE A 263 0.71 3.95 -4.47
CA ILE A 263 0.65 4.48 -3.11
C ILE A 263 1.71 3.82 -2.22
N ILE A 264 1.85 2.50 -2.27
CA ILE A 264 2.85 1.75 -1.49
C ILE A 264 4.28 2.16 -1.90
N HIS A 265 4.54 2.26 -3.20
CA HIS A 265 5.83 2.75 -3.70
C HIS A 265 6.14 4.18 -3.24
N ASP A 266 5.17 5.10 -3.33
CA ASP A 266 5.36 6.49 -2.93
C ASP A 266 5.63 6.60 -1.43
N PHE A 267 4.99 5.75 -0.60
CA PHE A 267 5.30 5.62 0.82
C PHE A 267 6.72 5.08 1.06
N ARG A 268 7.13 4.02 0.35
CA ARG A 268 8.47 3.44 0.46
C ARG A 268 9.55 4.47 0.14
N ASN A 269 9.35 5.27 -0.91
CA ASN A 269 10.26 6.36 -1.26
C ASN A 269 10.23 7.49 -0.23
N ASN A 270 9.06 7.86 0.29
CA ASN A 270 8.93 8.87 1.34
C ASN A 270 9.79 8.50 2.57
N LEU A 271 9.73 7.24 3.02
CA LEU A 271 10.58 6.74 4.10
C LEU A 271 12.08 6.75 3.74
N ALA A 272 12.44 6.35 2.51
CA ALA A 272 13.83 6.34 2.07
C ALA A 272 14.47 7.75 2.04
N HIS A 273 13.67 8.79 1.85
CA HIS A 273 14.12 10.19 1.93
C HIS A 273 14.14 10.75 3.36
N GLY A 274 13.77 9.96 4.37
CA GLY A 274 13.73 10.37 5.78
C GLY A 274 12.53 11.27 6.12
N ASN A 275 11.52 11.33 5.25
CA ASN A 275 10.33 12.13 5.50
C ASN A 275 9.44 11.49 6.57
N GLY A 276 8.68 12.32 7.28
CA GLY A 276 7.69 11.86 8.28
C GLY A 276 6.45 11.23 7.68
N LEU A 277 5.60 10.72 8.57
CA LEU A 277 4.24 10.25 8.27
C LEU A 277 3.27 11.43 8.10
N PHE A 278 3.54 12.54 8.79
CA PHE A 278 2.79 13.78 8.63
C PHE A 278 2.87 14.27 7.19
N ASP A 279 1.75 14.78 6.68
CA ASP A 279 1.57 15.22 5.29
C ASP A 279 1.79 14.18 4.20
N PHE A 280 1.91 12.89 4.54
CA PHE A 280 2.02 11.85 3.52
C PHE A 280 0.80 11.90 2.57
N LYS A 281 1.09 12.17 1.30
CA LYS A 281 0.14 12.11 0.19
C LYS A 281 0.81 11.44 -1.01
N SER A 282 0.13 10.42 -1.54
CA SER A 282 0.52 9.76 -2.78
C SER A 282 0.07 10.57 -4.00
N ASN A 283 0.80 10.43 -5.10
CA ASN A 283 0.40 10.96 -6.40
C ASN A 283 -0.78 10.19 -7.02
N SER A 284 -1.03 8.97 -6.53
CA SER A 284 -2.12 8.11 -6.97
C SER A 284 -3.24 8.06 -5.94
N SER A 285 -4.47 7.86 -6.41
CA SER A 285 -5.65 7.78 -5.55
C SER A 285 -6.33 6.42 -5.69
N LEU A 286 -6.84 5.86 -4.60
CA LEU A 286 -7.75 4.73 -4.65
C LEU A 286 -9.00 5.08 -5.47
N LEU A 287 -9.67 4.03 -5.97
CA LEU A 287 -10.91 4.15 -6.75
C LEU A 287 -12.05 3.58 -5.90
N LEU A 288 -13.06 4.41 -5.60
CA LEU A 288 -14.12 4.05 -4.66
C LEU A 288 -14.91 2.82 -5.12
N THR A 289 -15.37 2.81 -6.37
CA THR A 289 -16.23 1.75 -6.92
C THR A 289 -15.60 0.35 -6.79
N PRO A 290 -14.40 0.08 -7.34
CA PRO A 290 -13.78 -1.23 -7.15
C PRO A 290 -13.31 -1.48 -5.71
N LEU A 291 -13.00 -0.43 -4.92
CA LEU A 291 -12.64 -0.60 -3.51
C LEU A 291 -13.79 -1.16 -2.67
N ARG A 292 -15.05 -0.86 -3.03
CA ARG A 292 -16.24 -1.35 -2.33
C ARG A 292 -16.40 -2.87 -2.37
N LEU A 293 -15.77 -3.53 -3.33
CA LEU A 293 -15.70 -4.99 -3.36
C LEU A 293 -14.99 -5.54 -2.12
N PHE A 294 -14.00 -4.81 -1.59
CA PHE A 294 -13.16 -5.32 -0.51
C PHE A 294 -13.38 -4.58 0.82
N ALA A 295 -13.74 -3.29 0.77
CA ALA A 295 -13.91 -2.42 1.93
C ALA A 295 -15.29 -1.77 1.94
N SER A 296 -16.11 -2.17 2.90
CA SER A 296 -17.46 -1.63 3.09
C SER A 296 -17.45 -0.20 3.66
N THR A 297 -18.64 0.38 3.84
CA THR A 297 -18.81 1.72 4.42
C THR A 297 -18.37 1.81 5.89
N SER A 298 -18.20 0.67 6.58
CA SER A 298 -17.63 0.61 7.93
C SER A 298 -16.13 0.98 7.95
N VAL A 299 -15.41 0.73 6.85
CA VAL A 299 -14.00 1.10 6.69
C VAL A 299 -13.89 2.58 6.36
N ILE A 300 -14.62 3.02 5.33
CA ILE A 300 -14.65 4.41 4.88
C ILE A 300 -15.99 4.73 4.23
N THR A 301 -16.63 5.81 4.65
CA THR A 301 -17.91 6.25 4.08
C THR A 301 -17.73 6.93 2.72
N ASN A 302 -18.79 6.99 1.92
CA ASN A 302 -18.75 7.71 0.63
C ASN A 302 -18.49 9.22 0.84
N GLN A 303 -19.06 9.80 1.88
CA GLN A 303 -18.88 11.22 2.22
C GLN A 303 -17.43 11.54 2.57
N GLU A 304 -16.81 10.71 3.43
CA GLU A 304 -15.38 10.81 3.76
C GLU A 304 -14.49 10.69 2.52
N PHE A 305 -14.78 9.71 1.65
CA PHE A 305 -13.99 9.54 0.43
C PHE A 305 -14.12 10.75 -0.52
N ASN A 306 -15.32 11.30 -0.64
CA ASN A 306 -15.61 12.49 -1.44
C ASN A 306 -14.93 13.74 -0.88
N SER A 307 -14.75 13.83 0.44
CA SER A 307 -13.96 14.88 1.10
C SER A 307 -12.44 14.65 1.04
N ARG A 308 -11.98 13.68 0.23
CA ARG A 308 -10.57 13.30 0.00
C ARG A 308 -9.90 12.56 1.17
N PHE A 309 -10.64 12.14 2.19
CA PHE A 309 -10.11 11.26 3.23
C PHE A 309 -9.99 9.83 2.69
N GLY A 310 -8.93 9.09 3.05
CA GLY A 310 -8.71 7.69 2.62
C GLY A 310 -8.49 7.50 1.11
N LYS A 311 -8.30 8.60 0.36
CA LYS A 311 -8.16 8.56 -1.10
C LYS A 311 -6.70 8.39 -1.55
N ASN A 312 -5.79 9.18 -1.00
CA ASN A 312 -4.36 9.17 -1.33
C ASN A 312 -3.47 9.50 -0.12
N ASP A 313 -3.97 9.31 1.09
CA ASP A 313 -3.31 9.62 2.35
C ASP A 313 -2.80 8.36 3.07
N LEU A 314 -2.37 8.52 4.32
CA LEU A 314 -1.86 7.42 5.14
C LEU A 314 -2.90 6.31 5.34
N LEU A 315 -4.19 6.64 5.45
CA LEU A 315 -5.24 5.62 5.52
C LEU A 315 -5.33 4.84 4.22
N SER A 316 -5.27 5.51 3.06
CA SER A 316 -5.28 4.84 1.76
C SER A 316 -4.12 3.86 1.60
N PHE A 317 -2.95 4.20 2.15
CA PHE A 317 -1.78 3.33 2.18
C PHE A 317 -2.00 2.11 3.07
N MET A 318 -2.52 2.28 4.29
CA MET A 318 -2.82 1.15 5.18
C MET A 318 -3.89 0.21 4.59
N ILE A 319 -4.93 0.76 3.95
CA ILE A 319 -5.92 -0.02 3.21
C ILE A 319 -5.25 -0.80 2.09
N SER A 320 -4.34 -0.17 1.33
CA SER A 320 -3.61 -0.81 0.24
C SER A 320 -2.76 -1.97 0.74
N LEU A 321 -2.06 -1.83 1.87
CA LEU A 321 -1.28 -2.91 2.48
C LEU A 321 -2.16 -4.08 2.88
N ILE A 322 -3.22 -3.85 3.66
CA ILE A 322 -4.08 -4.95 4.17
C ILE A 322 -4.73 -5.74 3.03
N LEU A 323 -5.08 -5.06 1.93
CA LEU A 323 -5.67 -5.73 0.77
C LEU A 323 -4.67 -6.52 -0.07
N THR A 324 -3.39 -6.16 -0.03
CA THR A 324 -2.36 -6.75 -0.89
C THR A 324 -1.38 -7.68 -0.16
N LEU A 325 -1.39 -7.69 1.17
CA LEU A 325 -0.72 -8.67 2.02
C LEU A 325 -1.50 -9.97 2.09
N ASP A 326 -0.80 -11.09 2.32
CA ASP A 326 -1.48 -12.36 2.57
C ASP A 326 -2.20 -12.29 3.92
N LYS A 327 -3.13 -13.22 4.16
CA LYS A 327 -3.94 -13.23 5.38
C LYS A 327 -3.14 -13.16 6.68
N TYR A 328 -1.98 -13.83 6.76
CA TYR A 328 -1.22 -13.89 8.00
C TYR A 328 -0.53 -12.55 8.25
N ASP A 329 0.05 -11.97 7.21
CA ASP A 329 0.69 -10.66 7.30
C ASP A 329 -0.31 -9.53 7.53
N SER A 330 -1.50 -9.60 6.94
CA SER A 330 -2.60 -8.68 7.22
C SER A 330 -3.05 -8.74 8.68
N LEU A 331 -3.23 -9.94 9.23
CA LEU A 331 -3.58 -10.13 10.65
C LEU A 331 -2.46 -9.65 11.58
N ASN A 332 -1.21 -9.94 11.24
CA ASN A 332 -0.04 -9.48 12.00
C ASN A 332 0.10 -7.96 11.99
N LEU A 333 -0.12 -7.31 10.84
CA LEU A 333 -0.13 -5.84 10.75
C LEU A 333 -1.20 -5.23 11.66
N ILE A 334 -2.43 -5.73 11.60
CA ILE A 334 -3.53 -5.28 12.47
C ILE A 334 -3.16 -5.46 13.95
N LYS A 335 -2.59 -6.62 14.31
CA LYS A 335 -2.13 -6.90 15.67
C LYS A 335 -1.06 -5.91 16.13
N HIS A 336 -0.02 -5.69 15.33
CA HIS A 336 1.04 -4.74 15.67
C HIS A 336 0.53 -3.31 15.81
N LEU A 337 -0.42 -2.88 14.96
CA LEU A 337 -1.08 -1.58 15.12
C LEU A 337 -1.86 -1.49 16.44
N ARG A 338 -2.57 -2.57 16.83
CA ARG A 338 -3.30 -2.64 18.10
C ARG A 338 -2.36 -2.57 19.29
N ASP A 339 -1.27 -3.32 19.27
CA ASP A 339 -0.26 -3.33 20.33
C ASP A 339 0.42 -1.96 20.46
N TRP A 340 0.78 -1.34 19.33
CA TRP A 340 1.26 0.04 19.28
C TRP A 340 0.28 1.03 19.92
N ARG A 341 -1.02 0.92 19.61
CA ARG A 341 -2.05 1.79 20.20
C ARG A 341 -2.16 1.55 21.72
N ASN A 342 -2.16 0.31 22.16
CA ASN A 342 -2.29 -0.05 23.57
C ASN A 342 -1.10 0.48 24.39
N ASN A 343 0.13 0.32 23.88
CA ASN A 343 1.33 0.84 24.52
C ASN A 343 1.29 2.38 24.66
N ASN A 344 0.71 3.05 23.67
CA ASN A 344 0.55 4.50 23.65
C ASN A 344 -0.70 5.01 24.39
N ASN A 345 -1.51 4.11 24.95
CA ASN A 345 -2.71 4.44 25.74
C ASN A 345 -2.61 3.99 27.21
N SER A 346 -1.40 3.65 27.67
CA SER A 346 -1.13 3.10 29.00
C SER A 346 -1.31 4.10 30.16
N THR A 347 -1.10 5.38 29.91
CA THR A 347 -1.21 6.46 30.91
C THR A 347 -2.05 7.62 30.34
N PRO A 348 -2.74 8.42 31.17
CA PRO A 348 -3.53 9.58 30.71
C PRO A 348 -2.73 10.56 29.83
N GLU A 349 -1.47 10.82 30.18
CA GLU A 349 -0.59 11.74 29.45
C GLU A 349 -0.31 11.21 28.04
N ARG A 350 0.10 9.94 27.93
CA ARG A 350 0.32 9.26 26.63
C ARG A 350 -0.96 9.18 25.81
N SER A 351 -2.12 8.95 26.43
CA SER A 351 -3.41 8.92 25.74
C SER A 351 -3.76 10.27 25.11
N ASN A 352 -3.55 11.37 25.84
CA ASN A 352 -3.74 12.72 25.31
C ASN A 352 -2.78 13.02 24.15
N ALA A 353 -1.50 12.67 24.34
CA ALA A 353 -0.48 12.79 23.29
C ALA A 353 -0.87 11.97 22.04
N LEU A 354 -1.34 10.74 22.20
CA LEU A 354 -1.77 9.88 21.10
C LEU A 354 -2.95 10.50 20.33
N ASN A 355 -3.94 11.07 21.03
CA ASN A 355 -5.08 11.71 20.37
C ASN A 355 -4.66 12.93 19.54
N LEU A 356 -3.75 13.76 20.08
CA LEU A 356 -3.18 14.89 19.34
C LEU A 356 -2.33 14.43 18.15
N PHE A 357 -1.54 13.38 18.32
CA PHE A 357 -0.73 12.77 17.27
C PHE A 357 -1.61 12.26 16.12
N LEU A 358 -2.63 11.46 16.42
CA LEU A 358 -3.57 10.93 15.42
C LEU A 358 -4.33 12.04 14.70
N LYS A 359 -4.76 13.08 15.43
CA LYS A 359 -5.36 14.28 14.82
C LYS A 359 -4.41 14.95 13.82
N GLY A 360 -3.13 15.08 14.17
CA GLY A 360 -2.12 15.65 13.29
C GLY A 360 -1.84 14.80 12.03
N LEU A 361 -1.96 13.47 12.13
CA LEU A 361 -1.91 12.55 10.98
C LEU A 361 -3.21 12.53 10.16
N ASN A 362 -4.24 13.25 10.59
CA ASN A 362 -5.58 13.18 10.03
C ASN A 362 -6.16 11.74 10.07
N LEU A 363 -5.85 10.98 11.13
CA LEU A 363 -6.39 9.65 11.36
C LEU A 363 -7.45 9.67 12.48
N PRO A 364 -8.61 9.02 12.28
CA PRO A 364 -9.61 8.91 13.33
C PRO A 364 -9.14 7.93 14.40
N THR A 365 -9.55 8.12 15.66
CA THR A 365 -9.14 7.25 16.77
C THR A 365 -9.57 5.78 16.59
N ASN A 366 -10.59 5.52 15.78
CA ASN A 366 -11.05 4.18 15.45
C ASN A 366 -10.44 3.59 14.16
N PHE A 367 -9.38 4.20 13.58
CA PHE A 367 -8.83 3.74 12.30
C PHE A 367 -8.43 2.26 12.29
N ILE A 368 -7.86 1.73 13.38
CA ILE A 368 -7.49 0.32 13.48
C ILE A 368 -8.72 -0.59 13.39
N SER A 369 -9.81 -0.24 14.09
CA SER A 369 -11.06 -1.00 14.00
C SER A 369 -11.66 -0.91 12.61
N ARG A 370 -11.54 0.23 11.92
CA ARG A 370 -11.95 0.34 10.51
C ARG A 370 -11.15 -0.62 9.62
N LEU A 371 -9.84 -0.73 9.84
CA LEU A 371 -8.97 -1.64 9.08
C LEU A 371 -9.31 -3.12 9.31
N GLU A 372 -9.79 -3.49 10.50
CA GLU A 372 -10.28 -4.85 10.83
C GLU A 372 -11.52 -5.27 10.02
N HIS A 373 -12.31 -4.32 9.52
CA HIS A 373 -13.49 -4.59 8.70
C HIS A 373 -13.16 -4.71 7.20
N ILE A 374 -11.89 -4.62 6.83
CA ILE A 374 -11.44 -4.94 5.48
C ILE A 374 -11.51 -6.45 5.32
N ASN A 375 -12.15 -6.89 4.24
CA ASN A 375 -12.24 -8.31 3.96
C ASN A 375 -10.92 -8.78 3.35
N ILE A 376 -10.25 -9.66 4.09
CA ILE A 376 -9.00 -10.30 3.70
C ILE A 376 -9.27 -11.76 3.27
N GLU A 377 -8.26 -12.42 2.72
CA GLU A 377 -8.30 -13.85 2.45
C GLU A 377 -8.66 -14.64 3.71
N LEU A 378 -9.56 -15.62 3.58
CA LEU A 378 -9.99 -16.44 4.71
C LEU A 378 -8.89 -17.40 5.17
N THR A 379 -8.83 -17.64 6.48
CA THR A 379 -8.05 -18.77 7.01
C THR A 379 -8.69 -20.10 6.61
N HIS A 380 -7.92 -21.19 6.64
CA HIS A 380 -8.48 -22.52 6.35
C HIS A 380 -9.60 -22.91 7.33
N GLU A 381 -9.49 -22.48 8.59
CA GLU A 381 -10.53 -22.69 9.60
C GLU A 381 -11.80 -21.89 9.28
N GLN A 382 -11.67 -20.61 8.90
CA GLN A 382 -12.81 -19.79 8.48
C GLN A 382 -13.47 -20.34 7.21
N TYR A 383 -12.68 -20.86 6.28
CA TYR A 383 -13.20 -21.52 5.08
C TYR A 383 -13.97 -22.79 5.42
N ARG A 384 -13.43 -23.64 6.30
CA ARG A 384 -14.13 -24.84 6.80
C ARG A 384 -15.43 -24.50 7.52
N HIS A 385 -15.43 -23.47 8.38
CA HIS A 385 -16.63 -23.03 9.08
C HIS A 385 -17.68 -22.45 8.13
N ARG A 386 -17.28 -21.71 7.08
CA ARG A 386 -18.22 -21.26 6.05
C ARG A 386 -18.81 -22.42 5.26
N MET A 387 -17.99 -23.40 4.89
CA MET A 387 -18.44 -24.59 4.16
C MET A 387 -19.31 -25.54 4.98
N GLN A 388 -19.29 -25.45 6.31
CA GLN A 388 -20.20 -26.19 7.20
C GLN A 388 -21.57 -25.48 7.39
N LEU A 389 -21.67 -24.21 6.98
CA LEU A 389 -22.91 -23.42 7.05
C LEU A 389 -23.71 -23.43 5.73
N PHE A 390 -23.16 -24.06 4.69
CA PHE A 390 -23.83 -24.40 3.43
C PHE A 390 -24.07 -25.90 3.39
#